data_AF-A0A4R6XZC3-F1
#
_entry.id   AF-A0A4R6XZC3-F1
#
_cell.length_a   1.000
_cell.length_b   1.000
_cell.length_c   1.000
_cell.angle_alpha   90.00
_cell.angle_beta   90.00
_cell.angle_gamma   90.00
#
_symmetry.space_group_name_H-M   'P 1'
#
loop_
_entity.id
_entity.type
_entity.pdbx_description
1 polymer ?
#
loop_
_entity_poly.entity_id
_entity_poly.type
_entity_poly.pdbx_seq_one_letter_code
_entity_poly.pdbx_strand_id
1 'polypeptide(L)'
;MRWDFEPHVKEGDYEVAYFGHRFESKFGRPTLLLQFTIAQLTEHQNAILTKYFQLKKFNKKGGFSVKKTQEFARFWFSIFPTHDFSRMDRFPLSKLKGLVLLAVVKDRTHDFEQNEIPLPLRTSKIVKLKPL
;
A
#
# COMPACT_ATOMS: atom_id res chain seq x y z
N MET A 1 11.10 -14.73 15.19
CA MET A 1 11.80 -14.40 13.95
C MET A 1 10.80 -13.74 13.02
N ARG A 2 10.84 -12.40 12.83
CA ARG A 2 10.00 -11.70 11.85
C ARG A 2 10.70 -11.85 10.51
N TRP A 3 10.29 -12.85 9.74
CA TRP A 3 10.76 -13.01 8.38
C TRP A 3 10.15 -11.89 7.54
N ASP A 4 10.99 -11.09 6.88
CA ASP A 4 10.61 -10.15 5.83
C ASP A 4 10.12 -10.93 4.59
N PHE A 5 8.98 -11.61 4.70
CA PHE A 5 8.31 -12.26 3.56
C PHE A 5 7.48 -11.22 2.80
N GLU A 6 8.12 -10.23 2.20
CA GLU A 6 7.59 -9.68 0.95
C GLU A 6 8.19 -10.54 -0.16
N PRO A 7 7.52 -11.64 -0.58
CA PRO A 7 8.06 -12.50 -1.63
C PRO A 7 8.29 -11.67 -2.89
N HIS A 8 9.36 -11.98 -3.62
CA HIS A 8 9.55 -11.41 -4.94
C HIS A 8 8.47 -11.97 -5.87
N VAL A 9 7.47 -11.13 -6.13
CA VAL A 9 6.41 -11.30 -7.13
C VAL A 9 6.86 -10.63 -8.42
N LYS A 10 6.74 -11.36 -9.53
CA LYS A 10 7.09 -10.85 -10.86
C LYS A 10 6.33 -9.55 -11.19
N GLU A 11 6.88 -8.76 -12.10
CA GLU A 11 6.17 -7.57 -12.58
C GLU A 11 4.88 -7.97 -13.31
N GLY A 12 3.80 -7.23 -13.04
CA GLY A 12 2.50 -7.53 -13.61
C GLY A 12 1.34 -6.86 -12.90
N ASP A 13 0.15 -7.12 -13.41
CA ASP A 13 -1.10 -6.64 -12.84
C ASP A 13 -1.77 -7.79 -12.08
N TYR A 14 -2.01 -7.59 -10.78
CA TYR A 14 -2.57 -8.60 -9.88
C TYR A 14 -3.86 -8.10 -9.26
N GLU A 15 -4.87 -8.96 -9.20
CA GLU A 15 -6.00 -8.72 -8.31
C GLU A 15 -5.59 -8.95 -6.87
N VAL A 16 -5.82 -7.95 -6.04
CA VAL A 16 -5.45 -7.98 -4.63
C VAL A 16 -6.63 -7.63 -3.75
N ALA A 17 -6.74 -8.33 -2.63
CA ALA A 17 -7.72 -8.07 -1.61
C ALA A 17 -7.06 -7.39 -0.40
N TYR A 18 -7.79 -6.49 0.26
CA TYR A 18 -7.30 -5.84 1.47
C TYR A 18 -7.08 -6.86 2.60
N PHE A 19 -5.84 -6.95 3.10
CA PHE A 19 -5.46 -7.85 4.18
C PHE A 19 -5.45 -7.13 5.53
N GLY A 20 -4.85 -5.95 5.59
CA GLY A 20 -4.67 -5.22 6.84
C GLY A 20 -3.96 -3.89 6.68
N HIS A 21 -3.72 -3.22 7.80
CA HIS A 21 -2.93 -2.01 7.82
C HIS A 21 -2.13 -1.87 9.12
N ARG A 22 -1.04 -1.12 9.05
CA ARG A 22 -0.25 -0.70 10.21
C ARG A 22 0.24 0.73 10.04
N PHE A 23 0.54 1.38 11.16
CA PHE A 23 1.10 2.72 11.20
C PHE A 23 2.53 2.64 11.72
N GLU A 24 3.45 3.30 11.03
CA GLU A 24 4.86 3.33 11.41
C GLU A 24 5.44 4.74 11.20
N SER A 25 6.53 5.05 11.91
CA SER A 25 7.36 6.21 11.59
C SER A 25 8.54 5.72 10.76
N LYS A 26 8.53 6.00 9.45
CA LYS A 26 9.67 5.71 8.55
C LYS A 26 10.43 7.01 8.29
N PHE A 27 11.73 7.02 8.59
CA PHE A 27 12.60 8.20 8.42
C PHE A 27 12.04 9.45 9.09
N GLY A 28 11.50 9.31 10.31
CA GLY A 28 10.88 10.39 11.07
C GLY A 28 9.53 10.87 10.52
N ARG A 29 8.97 10.22 9.48
CA ARG A 29 7.71 10.60 8.85
C ARG A 29 6.60 9.59 9.17
N PRO A 30 5.43 10.08 9.65
CA PRO A 30 4.23 9.26 9.81
C PRO A 30 3.84 8.56 8.50
N THR A 31 3.72 7.24 8.51
CA THR A 31 3.46 6.42 7.32
C THR A 31 2.38 5.37 7.60
N LEU A 32 1.41 5.25 6.70
CA LEU A 32 0.42 4.18 6.66
C LEU A 32 0.90 3.11 5.70
N LEU A 33 0.92 1.86 6.17
CA LEU A 33 1.24 0.69 5.39
C LEU A 33 -0.07 -0.05 5.17
N LEU A 34 -0.60 -0.02 3.94
CA LEU A 34 -1.73 -0.86 3.55
C LEU A 34 -1.18 -2.17 3.00
N GLN A 35 -1.67 -3.28 3.53
CA GLN A 35 -1.27 -4.62 3.14
C GLN A 35 -2.39 -5.28 2.36
N PHE A 36 -2.02 -5.90 1.24
CA PHE A 36 -2.94 -6.58 0.34
C PHE A 36 -2.45 -8.00 0.09
N THR A 37 -3.37 -8.94 -0.07
CA THR A 37 -3.06 -10.32 -0.47
C THR A 37 -3.43 -10.52 -1.93
N ILE A 38 -2.62 -11.26 -2.69
CA ILE A 38 -2.98 -11.65 -4.06
C ILE A 38 -4.20 -12.59 -4.02
N ALA A 39 -5.27 -12.21 -4.72
CA ALA A 39 -6.54 -12.92 -4.76
C ALA A 39 -6.64 -13.93 -5.93
N GLN A 40 -5.85 -13.72 -7.00
CA GLN A 40 -5.76 -14.64 -8.13
C GLN A 40 -5.04 -15.95 -7.76
N LEU A 41 -5.49 -17.05 -8.37
CA LEU A 41 -4.83 -18.36 -8.32
C LEU A 41 -3.54 -18.32 -9.17
N THR A 42 -2.44 -17.89 -8.54
CA THR A 42 -1.11 -17.81 -9.15
C THR A 42 -0.07 -18.47 -8.24
N GLU A 43 1.16 -18.61 -8.73
CA GLU A 43 2.31 -19.09 -7.95
C GLU A 43 2.60 -18.24 -6.68
N HIS A 44 2.05 -17.02 -6.64
CA HIS A 44 2.19 -16.07 -5.53
C HIS A 44 0.89 -15.93 -4.71
N GLN A 45 -0.03 -16.90 -4.78
CA GLN A 45 -1.26 -16.85 -3.98
C GLN A 45 -0.93 -16.68 -2.49
N ASN A 46 -1.67 -15.80 -1.81
CA ASN A 46 -1.46 -15.41 -0.40
C ASN A 46 -0.17 -14.60 -0.13
N ALA A 47 0.59 -14.22 -1.15
CA ALA A 47 1.66 -13.25 -0.99
C ALA A 47 1.09 -11.91 -0.49
N ILE A 48 1.73 -11.34 0.53
CA ILE A 48 1.38 -10.04 1.08
C ILE A 48 2.22 -8.97 0.38
N LEU A 49 1.53 -8.03 -0.27
CA LEU A 49 2.11 -6.86 -0.89
C LEU A 49 1.78 -5.62 -0.07
N THR A 50 2.77 -4.78 0.20
CA THR A 50 2.58 -3.55 0.99
C THR A 50 2.62 -2.30 0.10
N LYS A 51 1.60 -1.45 0.21
CA LYS A 51 1.62 -0.08 -0.31
C LYS A 51 1.85 0.91 0.83
N TYR A 52 2.88 1.73 0.67
CA TYR A 52 3.23 2.79 1.60
C TYR A 52 2.56 4.11 1.22
N PHE A 53 2.02 4.80 2.22
CA PHE A 53 1.42 6.12 2.11
C PHE A 53 1.95 7.05 3.19
N GLN A 54 2.54 8.19 2.79
CA GLN A 54 2.92 9.22 3.76
C GLN A 54 1.68 9.92 4.32
N LEU A 55 1.69 10.16 5.64
CA LEU A 55 0.62 10.81 6.38
C LEU A 55 1.08 12.16 6.92
N LYS A 56 0.14 13.01 7.33
CA LYS A 56 0.45 14.22 8.12
C LYS A 56 0.75 13.84 9.57
N LYS A 57 -0.07 12.97 10.16
CA LYS A 57 0.06 12.46 11.54
C LYS A 57 -0.81 11.22 11.72
N PHE A 58 -0.46 10.36 12.67
CA PHE A 58 -1.32 9.30 13.20
C PHE A 58 -1.29 9.30 14.73
N ASN A 59 -2.25 8.65 15.37
CA ASN A 59 -2.33 8.47 16.80
C ASN A 59 -2.36 6.99 17.19
N LYS A 60 -2.13 6.70 18.48
CA LYS A 60 -2.10 5.33 19.00
C LYS A 60 -3.44 4.58 18.90
N LYS A 61 -4.55 5.30 18.70
CA LYS A 61 -5.90 4.72 18.55
C LYS A 61 -6.24 4.37 17.10
N GLY A 62 -5.27 4.44 16.18
CA GLY A 62 -5.47 4.15 14.74
C GLY A 62 -6.07 5.29 13.93
N GLY A 63 -6.30 6.46 14.55
CA GLY A 63 -6.73 7.65 13.83
C GLY A 63 -5.55 8.31 13.12
N PHE A 64 -5.77 8.81 11.90
CA PHE A 64 -4.73 9.48 11.12
C PHE A 64 -5.28 10.62 10.30
N SER A 65 -4.40 11.52 9.87
CA SER A 65 -4.74 12.64 9.02
C SER A 65 -3.78 12.74 7.84
N VAL A 66 -4.32 13.17 6.70
CA VAL A 66 -3.57 13.41 5.46
C VAL A 66 -3.80 14.82 4.95
N LYS A 67 -2.92 15.31 4.09
CA LYS A 67 -3.16 16.54 3.31
C LYS A 67 -3.88 16.18 2.01
N LYS A 68 -4.67 17.09 1.44
CA LYS A 68 -5.32 16.90 0.12
C LYS A 68 -4.33 16.58 -1.00
N THR A 69 -3.09 17.05 -0.87
CA THR A 69 -2.01 16.82 -1.83
C THR A 69 -1.33 15.45 -1.68
N GLN A 70 -1.57 14.72 -0.59
CA GLN A 70 -0.94 13.42 -0.36
C GLN A 70 -1.56 12.32 -1.22
N GLU A 71 -0.73 11.34 -1.60
CA GLU A 71 -1.09 10.22 -2.46
C GLU A 71 -2.30 9.44 -1.93
N PHE A 72 -2.38 9.25 -0.60
CA PHE A 72 -3.50 8.53 0.02
C PHE A 72 -4.86 9.18 -0.26
N ALA A 73 -4.95 10.52 -0.26
CA ALA A 73 -6.21 11.20 -0.54
C ALA A 73 -6.70 10.97 -1.97
N ARG A 74 -5.76 10.97 -2.93
CA ARG A 74 -6.05 10.69 -4.35
C ARG A 74 -6.47 9.24 -4.57
N PHE A 75 -5.74 8.32 -3.94
CA PHE A 75 -6.09 6.90 -3.91
C PHE A 75 -7.49 6.69 -3.34
N TRP A 76 -7.77 7.26 -2.17
CA TRP A 76 -9.07 7.13 -1.52
C TRP A 76 -10.23 7.65 -2.38
N PHE A 77 -10.04 8.81 -3.03
CA PHE A 77 -11.04 9.38 -3.95
C PHE A 77 -11.29 8.47 -5.17
N SER A 78 -10.24 7.85 -5.72
CA SER A 78 -10.39 6.95 -6.87
C SER A 78 -11.23 5.70 -6.58
N ILE A 79 -11.25 5.25 -5.32
CA ILE A 79 -12.07 4.09 -4.89
C ILE A 79 -13.44 4.54 -4.38
N PHE A 80 -13.48 5.66 -3.65
CA PHE A 80 -14.68 6.19 -3.01
C PHE A 80 -14.93 7.64 -3.45
N PRO A 81 -15.42 7.87 -4.69
CA PRO A 81 -15.59 9.22 -5.22
C PRO A 81 -16.62 10.05 -4.46
N THR A 82 -17.55 9.40 -3.77
CA THR A 82 -18.60 10.04 -2.95
C THR A 82 -18.16 10.35 -1.52
N HIS A 83 -16.90 10.11 -1.16
CA HIS A 83 -16.40 10.41 0.18
C HIS A 83 -16.35 11.92 0.44
N ASP A 84 -16.77 12.35 1.64
CA ASP A 84 -16.67 13.75 2.05
C ASP A 84 -15.24 14.10 2.50
N PHE A 85 -14.60 15.03 1.77
CA PHE A 85 -13.24 15.53 2.05
C PHE A 85 -13.22 16.82 2.89
N SER A 86 -14.34 17.18 3.55
CA SER A 86 -14.36 18.23 4.58
C SER A 86 -13.46 17.86 5.77
N ARG A 87 -13.36 16.57 6.09
CA ARG A 87 -12.60 16.01 7.22
C ARG A 87 -11.48 15.09 6.73
N MET A 88 -10.27 15.64 6.64
CA MET A 88 -9.05 14.92 6.22
C MET A 88 -8.39 14.09 7.33
N ASP A 89 -9.14 13.78 8.39
CA ASP A 89 -8.70 13.00 9.55
C ASP A 89 -9.62 11.80 9.84
N ARG A 90 -10.58 11.51 8.96
CA ARG A 90 -11.59 10.46 9.13
C ARG A 90 -11.74 9.61 7.87
N PHE A 91 -10.86 8.63 7.73
CA PHE A 91 -10.94 7.65 6.65
C PHE A 91 -11.33 6.27 7.19
N PRO A 92 -12.51 5.73 6.86
CA PRO A 92 -12.96 4.44 7.36
C PRO A 92 -12.30 3.30 6.57
N LEU A 93 -11.06 2.93 6.92
CA LEU A 93 -10.30 1.86 6.25
C LEU A 93 -11.05 0.51 6.20
N SER A 94 -12.02 0.30 7.09
CA SER A 94 -12.93 -0.85 7.03
C SER A 94 -13.68 -0.98 5.71
N LYS A 95 -13.92 0.12 4.98
CA LYS A 95 -14.52 0.09 3.64
C LYS A 95 -13.67 -0.63 2.58
N LEU A 96 -12.37 -0.82 2.84
CA LEU A 96 -11.50 -1.60 1.95
C LEU A 96 -11.74 -3.10 2.08
N LYS A 97 -12.35 -3.56 3.18
CA LYS A 97 -12.63 -4.99 3.39
C LYS A 97 -13.63 -5.48 2.34
N GLY A 98 -13.30 -6.60 1.69
CA GLY A 98 -14.14 -7.21 0.66
C GLY A 98 -14.02 -6.58 -0.73
N LEU A 99 -13.24 -5.50 -0.89
CA LEU A 99 -12.91 -4.97 -2.20
C LEU A 99 -11.73 -5.74 -2.80
N VAL A 100 -11.84 -6.05 -4.08
CA VAL A 100 -10.73 -6.50 -4.91
C VAL A 100 -10.28 -5.31 -5.76
N LEU A 101 -8.98 -5.06 -5.76
CA LEU A 101 -8.35 -3.96 -6.47
C LEU A 101 -7.34 -4.52 -7.48
N LEU A 102 -7.09 -3.79 -8.55
CA LEU A 102 -6.00 -4.08 -9.48
C LEU A 102 -4.71 -3.40 -8.99
N ALA A 103 -3.72 -4.19 -8.60
CA ALA A 103 -2.39 -3.73 -8.21
C ALA A 103 -1.40 -3.90 -9.36
N VAL A 104 -0.78 -2.79 -9.78
CA VAL A 104 0.35 -2.81 -10.72
C VAL A 104 1.62 -2.99 -9.90
N VAL A 105 2.25 -4.16 -10.02
CA VAL A 105 3.47 -4.55 -9.31
C VAL A 105 4.67 -4.36 -10.22
N LYS A 106 5.73 -3.75 -9.70
CA LYS A 106 7.03 -3.61 -10.37
C LYS A 106 8.16 -3.95 -9.41
N ASP A 107 9.32 -4.21 -9.98
CA ASP A 107 10.54 -4.37 -9.22
C ASP A 107 10.99 -3.05 -8.61
N ARG A 108 11.49 -3.14 -7.38
CA ARG A 108 12.32 -2.09 -6.82
C ARG A 108 13.74 -2.26 -7.36
N THR A 109 14.05 -1.47 -8.39
CA THR A 109 15.32 -1.55 -9.11
C THR A 109 16.42 -0.67 -8.52
N HIS A 110 16.08 0.35 -7.73
CA HIS A 110 17.05 1.30 -7.19
C HIS A 110 16.90 1.47 -5.67
N ASP A 111 18.04 1.68 -5.00
CA ASP A 111 18.10 1.97 -3.58
C ASP A 111 17.87 3.47 -3.28
N PHE A 112 18.16 3.91 -2.05
CA PHE A 112 18.01 5.31 -1.67
C PHE A 112 19.10 6.22 -2.25
N GLU A 113 20.27 5.66 -2.56
CA GLU A 113 21.43 6.32 -3.16
C GLU A 113 21.33 6.37 -4.69
N GLN A 114 20.25 5.83 -5.26
CA GLN A 114 20.04 5.66 -6.71
C GLN A 114 21.00 4.65 -7.35
N ASN A 115 21.56 3.72 -6.57
CA ASN A 115 22.31 2.60 -7.10
C ASN A 115 21.36 1.50 -7.57
N GLU A 116 21.75 0.76 -8.60
CA GLU A 116 21.01 -0.40 -9.07
C GLU A 116 21.07 -1.54 -8.03
N ILE A 117 19.91 -2.10 -7.70
CA ILE A 117 19.80 -3.24 -6.79
C ILE A 117 20.03 -4.52 -7.59
N PRO A 118 20.98 -5.39 -7.17
CA PRO A 118 21.19 -6.70 -7.78
C PRO A 118 19.90 -7.53 -7.81
N LEU A 119 19.66 -8.26 -8.91
CA LEU A 119 18.44 -9.07 -9.11
C LEU A 119 18.02 -9.92 -7.89
N PRO A 120 18.93 -10.63 -7.19
CA PRO A 120 18.54 -11.45 -6.04
C PRO A 120 18.02 -10.65 -4.83
N LEU A 121 18.29 -9.35 -4.78
CA LEU A 121 17.93 -8.46 -3.68
C LEU A 121 16.73 -7.56 -4.03
N ARG A 122 16.17 -7.68 -5.24
CA ARG A 122 15.03 -6.87 -5.67
C ARG A 122 13.76 -7.32 -4.96
N THR A 123 13.06 -6.37 -4.38
CA THR A 123 11.75 -6.57 -3.75
C THR A 123 10.64 -6.04 -4.64
N SER A 124 9.46 -6.65 -4.56
CA SER A 124 8.28 -6.17 -5.29
C SER A 124 7.68 -4.93 -4.64
N LYS A 125 7.15 -4.03 -5.48
CA LYS A 125 6.50 -2.78 -5.05
C LYS A 125 5.18 -2.60 -5.79
N ILE A 126 4.14 -2.28 -5.04
CA ILE A 126 2.90 -1.77 -5.62
C ILE A 126 3.14 -0.32 -6.09
N VAL A 127 3.08 -0.10 -7.40
CA VAL A 127 3.24 1.23 -8.01
C VAL A 127 1.89 1.94 -8.10
N LYS A 128 0.83 1.20 -8.41
CA LYS A 128 -0.51 1.75 -8.60
C LYS A 128 -1.56 0.77 -8.07
N LEU A 129 -2.60 1.31 -7.46
CA LEU A 129 -3.82 0.60 -7.10
C LEU A 129 -4.98 1.27 -7.82
N LYS A 130 -5.86 0.47 -8.42
CA LYS A 130 -7.07 0.93 -9.07
C LYS A 130 -8.26 0.08 -8.59
N PRO A 131 -9.48 0.64 -8.55
CA PRO A 131 -10.66 -0.21 -8.55
C PRO A 131 -10.64 -1.12 -9.78
N LEU A 132 -11.12 -2.35 -9.62
CA LEU A 132 -11.48 -3.21 -10.75
C LEU A 132 -12.63 -2.60 -11.54
#